data_AF-M5RRC0-F1
#
_entry.id   AF-M5RRC0-F1
#
_cell.length_a   1.000
_cell.length_b   1.000
_cell.length_c   1.000
_cell.angle_alpha   90.00
_cell.angle_beta   90.00
_cell.angle_gamma   90.00
#
_symmetry.space_group_name_H-M   'P 1'
#
loop_
_entity.id
_entity.type
_entity.pdbx_description
1 polymer ?
#
loop_
_entity_poly.entity_id
_entity_poly.type
_entity_poly.pdbx_seq_one_letter_code
_entity_poly.pdbx_strand_id
1 'polypeptide(L)'
;MDIAAEQDRTIAYWQRWARQCEYDGPYYDRVIRSALVLKLLIHEPSGGVVGAPTTSLPCQIGGQRNWDYRYTWLRDTGMLLDALQQLGYHEESKRFIDWLEQICLHCNDGLRIMYRVDGEIAPDEQTLDHLAGFQNSSPVRIGNGATDQTQIDVYGHVLDAVVLCFERMPRKLKPQLWDLLRSLADRAAKGWREDDHGPWEIRGPAQPYLYSKLYCWVGLDRAIRFAEKHRLDGDREYWKQQRDEIRDTILSRGFHPSLRAFTETLGGDRLDASVLSIPLTGFLPGDDPRVVSTIETLKKNLSSNRLMYRYRHDDGLPGHDNPFSLCGFWMVMNLVLAGQIDEAKQWFDHLCSFANDVGLMSEQIDPKSGMLLGNFPQGFTHLGLIRAALHLRAAEDGGTGSK
;
A
#
# COMPACT_ATOMS: atom_id res chain seq x y z
N MET A 1 -37.08 17.08 8.63
CA MET A 1 -36.23 16.20 7.83
C MET A 1 -37.00 14.92 7.60
N ASP A 2 -37.35 14.62 6.36
CA ASP A 2 -38.05 13.38 6.01
C ASP A 2 -37.02 12.26 5.93
N ILE A 3 -37.04 11.35 6.90
CA ILE A 3 -36.05 10.27 7.04
C ILE A 3 -36.08 9.34 5.82
N ALA A 4 -37.26 9.03 5.29
CA ALA A 4 -37.39 8.16 4.13
C ALA A 4 -36.78 8.83 2.89
N ALA A 5 -37.06 10.13 2.70
CA ALA A 5 -36.48 10.89 1.60
C ALA A 5 -34.95 11.02 1.69
N GLU A 6 -34.36 11.13 2.88
CA GLU A 6 -32.89 11.11 3.04
C GLU A 6 -32.31 9.72 2.77
N GLN A 7 -32.95 8.65 3.26
CA GLN A 7 -32.53 7.28 3.01
C GLN A 7 -32.53 6.96 1.50
N ASP A 8 -33.59 7.32 0.78
CA ASP A 8 -33.70 7.13 -0.66
C ASP A 8 -32.62 7.90 -1.42
N ARG A 9 -32.30 9.13 -0.98
CA ARG A 9 -31.20 9.92 -1.54
C ARG A 9 -29.84 9.26 -1.32
N THR A 10 -29.58 8.75 -0.13
CA THR A 10 -28.34 8.03 0.20
C THR A 10 -28.20 6.75 -0.63
N ILE A 11 -29.26 5.95 -0.73
CA ILE A 11 -29.27 4.73 -1.55
C ILE A 11 -29.01 5.08 -3.02
N ALA A 12 -29.73 6.06 -3.56
CA ALA A 12 -29.59 6.46 -4.95
C ALA A 12 -28.19 7.00 -5.27
N TYR A 13 -27.56 7.73 -4.33
CA TYR A 13 -26.17 8.17 -4.47
C TYR A 13 -25.21 6.99 -4.59
N TRP A 14 -25.25 6.06 -3.62
CA TRP A 14 -24.33 4.93 -3.59
C TRP A 14 -24.55 3.96 -4.74
N GLN A 15 -25.79 3.74 -5.16
CA GLN A 15 -26.08 2.93 -6.35
C GLN A 15 -25.58 3.59 -7.64
N ARG A 16 -25.70 4.93 -7.78
CA ARG A 16 -25.12 5.66 -8.93
C ARG A 16 -23.60 5.57 -8.93
N TRP A 17 -22.96 5.67 -7.77
CA TRP A 17 -21.53 5.53 -7.65
C TRP A 17 -21.10 4.10 -7.98
N ALA A 18 -21.70 3.08 -7.35
CA ALA A 18 -21.37 1.68 -7.56
C ALA A 18 -21.51 1.22 -9.03
N ARG A 19 -22.51 1.74 -9.76
CA ARG A 19 -22.72 1.41 -11.19
C ARG A 19 -21.60 1.86 -12.13
N GLN A 20 -20.67 2.70 -11.69
CA GLN A 20 -19.50 3.11 -12.49
C GLN A 20 -18.38 2.05 -12.48
N CYS A 21 -18.48 1.02 -11.62
CA CYS A 21 -17.48 -0.03 -11.55
C CYS A 21 -17.37 -0.78 -12.88
N GLU A 22 -16.17 -0.78 -13.46
CA GLU A 22 -15.86 -1.47 -14.73
C GLU A 22 -15.46 -2.95 -14.54
N TYR A 23 -15.28 -3.40 -13.30
CA TYR A 23 -14.96 -4.80 -13.03
C TYR A 23 -16.13 -5.72 -13.36
N ASP A 24 -15.88 -6.75 -14.15
CA ASP A 24 -16.87 -7.72 -14.64
C ASP A 24 -16.51 -9.18 -14.26
N GLY A 25 -15.49 -9.36 -13.42
CA GLY A 25 -14.97 -10.68 -13.05
C GLY A 25 -15.79 -11.43 -11.99
N PRO A 26 -15.42 -12.68 -11.68
CA PRO A 26 -16.18 -13.57 -10.81
C PRO A 26 -16.31 -13.11 -9.35
N TYR A 27 -15.49 -12.14 -8.93
CA TYR A 27 -15.47 -11.63 -7.56
C TYR A 27 -16.19 -10.28 -7.38
N TYR A 28 -17.12 -9.94 -8.30
CA TYR A 28 -17.76 -8.63 -8.38
C TYR A 28 -18.28 -8.12 -7.03
N ASP A 29 -19.03 -8.93 -6.29
CA ASP A 29 -19.64 -8.51 -5.02
C ASP A 29 -18.60 -8.15 -3.95
N ARG A 30 -17.47 -8.87 -3.92
CA ARG A 30 -16.36 -8.61 -2.99
C ARG A 30 -15.58 -7.36 -3.40
N VAL A 31 -15.38 -7.17 -4.70
CA VAL A 31 -14.72 -6.01 -5.29
C VAL A 31 -15.54 -4.74 -5.03
N ILE A 32 -16.83 -4.75 -5.33
CA ILE A 32 -17.68 -3.56 -5.14
C ILE A 32 -17.81 -3.21 -3.66
N ARG A 33 -17.92 -4.21 -2.77
CA ARG A 33 -17.92 -3.97 -1.32
C ARG A 33 -16.63 -3.31 -0.86
N SER A 34 -15.48 -3.81 -1.34
CA SER A 34 -14.17 -3.23 -1.00
C SER A 34 -14.01 -1.83 -1.58
N ALA A 35 -14.46 -1.58 -2.82
CA ALA A 35 -14.43 -0.25 -3.43
C ALA A 35 -15.26 0.76 -2.62
N LEU A 36 -16.44 0.37 -2.12
CA LEU A 36 -17.25 1.20 -1.23
C LEU A 36 -16.51 1.54 0.08
N VAL A 37 -15.78 0.58 0.65
CA VAL A 37 -14.93 0.83 1.83
C VAL A 37 -13.86 1.88 1.50
N LEU A 38 -13.09 1.67 0.43
CA LEU A 38 -12.04 2.62 0.03
C LEU A 38 -12.63 4.02 -0.19
N LYS A 39 -13.80 4.13 -0.83
CA LYS A 39 -14.51 5.40 -1.02
C LYS A 39 -14.91 6.06 0.30
N LEU A 40 -15.39 5.28 1.28
CA LEU A 40 -15.77 5.77 2.61
C LEU A 40 -14.58 6.24 3.46
N LEU A 41 -13.36 5.79 3.15
CA LEU A 41 -12.13 6.24 3.81
C LEU A 41 -11.62 7.59 3.28
N ILE A 42 -12.20 8.09 2.18
CA ILE A 42 -11.85 9.39 1.60
C ILE A 42 -12.66 10.49 2.30
N HIS A 43 -11.96 11.44 2.92
CA HIS A 43 -12.57 12.61 3.51
C HIS A 43 -13.18 13.51 2.42
N GLU A 44 -14.51 13.60 2.37
CA GLU A 44 -15.23 14.26 1.29
C GLU A 44 -14.89 15.76 1.11
N PRO A 45 -14.61 16.55 2.17
CA PRO A 45 -14.22 17.94 1.98
C PRO A 45 -12.82 18.13 1.37
N SER A 46 -11.83 17.35 1.80
CA SER A 46 -10.41 17.60 1.46
C SER A 46 -9.82 16.64 0.44
N GLY A 47 -10.26 15.39 0.41
CA GLY A 47 -9.68 14.33 -0.43
C GLY A 47 -8.60 13.51 0.25
N GLY A 48 -8.22 13.87 1.48
CA GLY A 48 -7.33 13.05 2.32
C GLY A 48 -7.96 11.69 2.61
N VAL A 49 -7.13 10.66 2.71
CA VAL A 49 -7.58 9.26 2.78
C VAL A 49 -7.03 8.62 4.03
N VAL A 50 -7.90 8.17 4.94
CA VAL A 50 -7.44 7.52 6.17
C VAL A 50 -7.11 6.05 5.94
N GLY A 51 -6.10 5.52 6.64
CA GLY A 51 -5.77 4.08 6.58
C GLY A 51 -6.91 3.19 7.13
N ALA A 52 -7.60 3.68 8.15
CA ALA A 52 -8.83 3.09 8.70
C ALA A 52 -9.59 4.15 9.54
N PRO A 53 -10.91 4.01 9.76
CA PRO A 53 -11.69 4.96 10.55
C PRO A 53 -11.60 4.66 12.06
N THR A 54 -10.60 3.88 12.49
CA THR A 54 -10.43 3.40 13.86
C THR A 54 -9.05 3.74 14.40
N THR A 55 -8.95 3.70 15.73
CA THR A 55 -7.69 3.75 16.44
C THR A 55 -7.65 2.66 17.51
N SER A 56 -6.45 2.19 17.82
CA SER A 56 -6.15 1.38 19.00
C SER A 56 -6.91 0.06 19.08
N LEU A 57 -7.35 -0.45 17.93
CA LEU A 57 -7.79 -1.84 17.85
C LEU A 57 -6.56 -2.75 17.88
N PRO A 58 -6.55 -3.77 18.74
CA PRO A 58 -5.35 -4.55 19.01
C PRO A 58 -5.00 -5.51 17.88
N CYS A 59 -3.75 -5.50 17.44
CA CYS A 59 -3.19 -6.53 16.56
C CYS A 59 -3.04 -7.88 17.29
N GLN A 60 -3.03 -7.86 18.63
CA GLN A 60 -3.04 -9.03 19.51
C GLN A 60 -3.86 -8.68 20.76
N ILE A 61 -4.90 -9.44 21.11
CA ILE A 61 -5.71 -9.19 22.31
C ILE A 61 -4.82 -9.18 23.56
N GLY A 62 -4.96 -8.13 24.39
CA GLY A 62 -4.11 -7.89 25.57
C GLY A 62 -2.70 -7.40 25.24
N GLY A 63 -2.36 -7.27 23.95
CA GLY A 63 -1.08 -6.78 23.47
C GLY A 63 -1.01 -5.26 23.36
N GLN A 64 0.20 -4.77 23.11
CA GLN A 64 0.50 -3.33 23.05
C GLN A 64 0.51 -2.77 21.62
N ARG A 65 0.25 -3.59 20.59
CA ARG A 65 0.26 -3.20 19.17
C ARG A 65 -1.11 -2.64 18.77
N ASN A 66 -1.37 -1.41 19.20
CA ASN A 66 -2.67 -0.73 19.11
C ASN A 66 -2.44 0.66 18.49
N TRP A 67 -2.68 0.82 17.20
CA TRP A 67 -2.25 2.00 16.42
C TRP A 67 -3.42 2.89 15.99
N ASP A 68 -3.18 4.19 15.84
CA ASP A 68 -4.14 5.13 15.25
C ASP A 68 -3.94 5.21 13.72
N TYR A 69 -4.98 4.87 12.97
CA TYR A 69 -4.95 4.80 11.50
C TYR A 69 -5.80 5.89 10.84
N ARG A 70 -6.27 6.88 11.61
CA ARG A 70 -7.17 7.96 11.14
C ARG A 70 -6.43 9.10 10.42
N TYR A 71 -5.29 8.80 9.82
CA TYR A 71 -4.41 9.75 9.15
C TYR A 71 -4.14 9.34 7.70
N THR A 72 -3.68 10.29 6.91
CA THR A 72 -3.37 10.13 5.49
C THR A 72 -1.90 9.83 5.28
N TRP A 73 -1.56 8.57 5.06
CA TRP A 73 -0.25 8.17 4.55
C TRP A 73 -0.20 8.34 3.04
N LEU A 74 0.86 8.97 2.53
CA LEU A 74 1.01 9.20 1.09
C LEU A 74 1.14 7.89 0.30
N ARG A 75 1.87 6.91 0.86
CA ARG A 75 2.00 5.54 0.31
C ARG A 75 0.63 4.88 0.14
N ASP A 76 -0.10 4.80 1.24
CA ASP A 76 -1.38 4.10 1.33
C ASP A 76 -2.39 4.73 0.37
N THR A 77 -2.42 6.06 0.35
CA THR A 77 -3.31 6.82 -0.52
C THR A 77 -3.01 6.56 -2.00
N GLY A 78 -1.74 6.55 -2.39
CA GLY A 78 -1.34 6.25 -3.76
C GLY A 78 -1.81 4.86 -4.22
N MET A 79 -1.62 3.83 -3.39
CA MET A 79 -2.06 2.47 -3.70
C MET A 79 -3.59 2.32 -3.75
N LEU A 80 -4.29 2.99 -2.83
CA LEU A 80 -5.75 2.94 -2.74
C LEU A 80 -6.40 3.55 -3.98
N LEU A 81 -5.86 4.68 -4.42
CA LEU A 81 -6.33 5.39 -5.61
C LEU A 81 -6.00 4.66 -6.90
N ASP A 82 -4.86 3.96 -6.99
CA ASP A 82 -4.60 3.05 -8.10
C ASP A 82 -5.68 1.94 -8.17
N ALA A 83 -6.00 1.31 -7.03
CA ALA A 83 -7.05 0.28 -6.98
C ALA A 83 -8.43 0.80 -7.43
N LEU A 84 -8.82 2.01 -6.99
CA LEU A 84 -10.07 2.64 -7.43
C LEU A 84 -10.06 2.98 -8.93
N GLN A 85 -8.96 3.51 -9.45
CA GLN A 85 -8.84 3.83 -10.87
C GLN A 85 -8.83 2.59 -11.77
N GLN A 86 -8.40 1.44 -11.27
CA GLN A 86 -8.52 0.16 -11.95
C GLN A 86 -9.95 -0.34 -12.08
N LEU A 87 -10.87 0.22 -11.29
CA LEU A 87 -12.30 -0.07 -11.36
C LEU A 87 -13.09 1.02 -12.12
N GLY A 88 -12.43 2.00 -12.72
CA GLY A 88 -13.09 3.14 -13.40
C GLY A 88 -13.42 4.34 -12.49
N TYR A 89 -13.03 4.30 -11.21
CA TYR A 89 -13.25 5.41 -10.28
C TYR A 89 -12.13 6.45 -10.36
N HIS A 90 -12.44 7.55 -11.02
CA HIS A 90 -11.48 8.52 -11.51
C HIS A 90 -11.49 9.85 -10.74
N GLU A 91 -12.66 10.29 -10.28
CA GLU A 91 -12.81 11.58 -9.59
C GLU A 91 -12.10 11.60 -8.22
N GLU A 92 -11.99 10.46 -7.55
CA GLU A 92 -11.30 10.29 -6.28
C GLU A 92 -9.81 10.65 -6.39
N SER A 93 -9.13 10.16 -7.44
CA SER A 93 -7.71 10.46 -7.68
C SER A 93 -7.47 11.92 -8.02
N LYS A 94 -8.39 12.54 -8.76
CA LYS A 94 -8.32 13.98 -9.06
C LYS A 94 -8.30 14.82 -7.78
N ARG A 95 -9.22 14.52 -6.85
CA ARG A 95 -9.32 15.22 -5.57
C ARG A 95 -8.09 15.01 -4.69
N PHE A 96 -7.50 13.81 -4.69
CA PHE A 96 -6.26 13.58 -4.00
C PHE A 96 -5.09 14.38 -4.58
N ILE A 97 -4.97 14.48 -5.91
CA ILE A 97 -3.90 15.30 -6.48
C ILE A 97 -4.08 16.78 -6.11
N ASP A 98 -5.33 17.28 -6.11
CA ASP A 98 -5.60 18.64 -5.64
C ASP A 98 -5.21 18.81 -4.15
N TRP A 99 -5.45 17.81 -3.30
CA TRP A 99 -5.01 17.78 -1.90
C TRP A 99 -3.48 17.73 -1.74
N LEU A 100 -2.80 16.90 -2.54
CA LEU A 100 -1.35 16.78 -2.55
C LEU A 100 -0.68 18.09 -2.99
N GLU A 101 -1.21 18.73 -4.04
CA GLU A 101 -0.77 20.06 -4.47
C GLU A 101 -0.89 21.07 -3.34
N GLN A 102 -2.01 21.06 -2.60
CA GLN A 102 -2.19 21.96 -1.44
C GLN A 102 -1.14 21.73 -0.35
N ILE A 103 -0.85 20.48 0.01
CA ILE A 103 0.18 20.18 1.02
C ILE A 103 1.56 20.65 0.57
N CYS A 104 1.94 20.31 -0.67
CA CYS A 104 3.27 20.61 -1.17
C CYS A 104 3.53 22.11 -1.30
N LEU A 105 2.52 22.92 -1.63
CA LEU A 105 2.64 24.39 -1.66
C LEU A 105 2.97 25.00 -0.30
N HIS A 106 2.65 24.31 0.81
CA HIS A 106 2.89 24.79 2.17
C HIS A 106 4.05 24.08 2.85
N CYS A 107 4.79 23.22 2.14
CA CYS A 107 5.79 22.33 2.72
C CYS A 107 7.22 22.85 2.50
N ASN A 108 7.67 23.77 3.36
CA ASN A 108 9.04 24.31 3.29
C ASN A 108 10.12 23.28 3.70
N ASP A 109 9.77 22.31 4.55
CA ASP A 109 10.71 21.33 5.11
C ASP A 109 10.72 19.99 4.32
N GLY A 110 9.94 19.88 3.25
CA GLY A 110 9.79 18.66 2.44
C GLY A 110 8.70 17.70 2.91
N LEU A 111 8.27 16.82 2.00
CA LEU A 111 7.17 15.89 2.24
C LEU A 111 7.39 15.00 3.47
N ARG A 112 6.37 14.93 4.33
CA ARG A 112 6.25 13.96 5.42
C ARG A 112 5.53 12.73 4.92
N ILE A 113 5.65 11.63 5.67
CA ILE A 113 5.02 10.36 5.30
C ILE A 113 3.51 10.35 5.55
N MET A 114 3.05 11.15 6.53
CA MET A 114 1.68 11.13 7.06
C MET A 114 1.19 12.54 7.43
N TYR A 115 -0.10 12.78 7.18
CA TYR A 115 -0.81 14.03 7.45
C TYR A 115 -2.19 13.78 8.06
N ARG A 116 -2.79 14.80 8.67
CA ARG A 116 -4.23 14.82 8.95
C ARG A 116 -5.02 14.93 7.65
N VAL A 117 -6.31 14.61 7.68
CA VAL A 117 -7.17 14.68 6.49
C VAL A 117 -7.26 16.10 5.91
N ASP A 118 -7.11 17.15 6.72
CA ASP A 118 -7.09 18.55 6.30
C ASP A 118 -5.73 19.01 5.74
N GLY A 119 -4.73 18.13 5.71
CA GLY A 119 -3.38 18.41 5.20
C GLY A 119 -2.42 18.98 6.24
N GLU A 120 -2.89 19.21 7.47
CA GLU A 120 -2.04 19.58 8.60
C GLU A 120 -1.15 18.42 9.05
N ILE A 121 -0.10 18.73 9.81
CA ILE A 121 0.80 17.72 10.38
C ILE A 121 0.02 16.82 11.33
N ALA A 122 0.24 15.50 11.23
CA ALA A 122 -0.30 14.52 12.16
C ALA A 122 0.28 14.75 13.57
N PRO A 123 -0.54 14.64 14.63
CA PRO A 123 -0.07 14.86 15.99
C PRO A 123 0.88 13.75 16.43
N ASP A 124 1.79 14.10 17.35
CA ASP A 124 2.66 13.14 18.03
C ASP A 124 1.83 12.05 18.73
N GLU A 125 2.41 10.85 18.80
CA GLU A 125 1.78 9.73 19.48
C GLU A 125 1.65 9.97 20.99
N GLN A 126 0.46 9.73 21.52
CA GLN A 126 0.14 9.87 22.94
C GLN A 126 -0.67 8.67 23.42
N THR A 127 -0.40 8.20 24.65
CA THR A 127 -1.20 7.16 25.29
C THR A 127 -2.31 7.77 26.15
N LEU A 128 -3.47 7.13 26.15
CA LEU A 128 -4.64 7.49 26.95
C LEU A 128 -4.82 6.47 28.08
N ASP A 129 -4.00 6.58 29.12
CA ASP A 129 -3.90 5.58 30.20
C ASP A 129 -5.17 5.43 31.04
N HIS A 130 -6.12 6.36 30.91
CA HIS A 130 -7.44 6.30 31.55
C HIS A 130 -8.44 5.38 30.84
N LEU A 131 -8.09 4.85 29.66
CA LEU A 131 -8.93 3.92 28.90
C LEU A 131 -8.34 2.51 28.94
N ALA A 132 -9.17 1.52 29.26
CA ALA A 132 -8.76 0.11 29.28
C ALA A 132 -8.48 -0.47 27.89
N GLY A 133 -9.04 0.14 26.83
CA GLY A 133 -8.96 -0.36 25.46
C GLY A 133 -9.87 -1.56 25.16
N PHE A 134 -9.94 -1.95 23.90
CA PHE A 134 -10.80 -3.05 23.45
C PHE A 134 -10.34 -4.38 24.07
N GLN A 135 -11.25 -5.08 24.74
CA GLN A 135 -10.95 -6.32 25.49
C GLN A 135 -9.76 -6.19 26.45
N ASN A 136 -9.62 -5.04 27.11
CA ASN A 136 -8.50 -4.70 28.01
C ASN A 136 -7.12 -4.69 27.32
N SER A 137 -7.09 -4.43 26.02
CA SER A 137 -5.84 -4.29 25.27
C SER A 137 -5.34 -2.85 25.37
N SER A 138 -4.25 -2.66 26.10
CA SER A 138 -3.62 -1.37 26.37
C SER A 138 -2.20 -1.30 25.77
N PRO A 139 -1.67 -0.11 25.46
CA PRO A 139 -2.29 1.21 25.65
C PRO A 139 -3.29 1.56 24.55
N VAL A 140 -4.22 2.46 24.86
CA VAL A 140 -4.97 3.21 23.85
C VAL A 140 -4.11 4.38 23.39
N ARG A 141 -3.92 4.54 22.08
CA ARG A 141 -3.12 5.59 21.45
C ARG A 141 -3.95 6.54 20.62
N ILE A 142 -3.51 7.78 20.55
CA ILE A 142 -3.87 8.74 19.52
C ILE A 142 -2.58 9.29 18.90
N GLY A 143 -2.63 9.72 17.65
CA GLY A 143 -1.39 9.98 16.92
C GLY A 143 -0.69 8.69 16.52
N ASN A 144 0.40 8.82 15.78
CA ASN A 144 1.16 7.66 15.33
C ASN A 144 2.63 8.04 15.23
N GLY A 145 3.49 7.32 15.94
CA GLY A 145 4.90 7.69 16.03
C GLY A 145 5.72 7.40 14.76
N ALA A 146 5.07 7.04 13.66
CA ALA A 146 5.68 7.10 12.33
C ALA A 146 5.91 8.55 11.85
N THR A 147 5.29 9.56 12.47
CA THR A 147 5.46 11.00 12.15
C THR A 147 6.92 11.47 12.03
N ASP A 148 7.81 10.87 12.83
CA ASP A 148 9.22 11.25 12.92
C ASP A 148 10.15 10.32 12.11
N GLN A 149 9.59 9.31 11.44
CA GLN A 149 10.38 8.35 10.69
C GLN A 149 10.72 8.84 9.29
N THR A 150 11.98 8.64 8.89
CA THR A 150 12.40 8.75 7.49
C THR A 150 11.93 7.51 6.72
N GLN A 151 11.17 7.73 5.65
CA GLN A 151 10.79 6.71 4.66
C GLN A 151 11.01 7.26 3.26
N ILE A 152 12.01 6.74 2.55
CA ILE A 152 12.38 7.26 1.23
C ILE A 152 11.54 6.65 0.09
N ASP A 153 10.78 5.57 0.36
CA ASP A 153 9.81 5.01 -0.58
C ASP A 153 8.68 5.99 -0.91
N VAL A 154 8.37 6.92 -0.01
CA VAL A 154 7.27 7.88 -0.16
C VAL A 154 7.37 8.68 -1.45
N TYR A 155 8.59 9.05 -1.87
CA TYR A 155 8.82 9.77 -3.12
C TYR A 155 8.40 8.94 -4.33
N GLY A 156 8.75 7.66 -4.30
CA GLY A 156 8.38 6.69 -5.34
C GLY A 156 6.88 6.46 -5.41
N HIS A 157 6.23 6.27 -4.25
CA HIS A 157 4.78 6.10 -4.17
C HIS A 157 4.00 7.28 -4.73
N VAL A 158 4.41 8.51 -4.40
CA VAL A 158 3.75 9.72 -4.91
C VAL A 158 3.96 9.84 -6.42
N LEU A 159 5.17 9.61 -6.92
CA LEU A 159 5.46 9.64 -8.35
C LEU A 159 4.63 8.60 -9.12
N ASP A 160 4.59 7.36 -8.64
CA ASP A 160 3.83 6.28 -9.26
C ASP A 160 2.34 6.59 -9.30
N ALA A 161 1.75 7.00 -8.17
CA ALA A 161 0.34 7.34 -8.08
C ALA A 161 -0.07 8.49 -9.03
N VAL A 162 0.74 9.55 -9.09
CA VAL A 162 0.45 10.70 -9.96
C VAL A 162 0.62 10.32 -11.43
N VAL A 163 1.69 9.62 -11.81
CA VAL A 163 1.90 9.20 -13.20
C VAL A 163 0.78 8.27 -13.67
N LEU A 164 0.43 7.24 -12.88
CA LEU A 164 -0.69 6.34 -13.18
C LEU A 164 -2.00 7.11 -13.35
N CYS A 165 -2.23 8.13 -12.51
CA CYS A 165 -3.42 8.97 -12.64
C CYS A 165 -3.48 9.73 -13.96
N PHE A 166 -2.35 10.31 -14.41
CA PHE A 166 -2.30 11.02 -15.69
C PHE A 166 -2.38 10.08 -16.91
N GLU A 167 -1.90 8.84 -16.78
CA GLU A 167 -2.01 7.85 -17.86
C GLU A 167 -3.45 7.41 -18.09
N ARG A 168 -4.21 7.19 -17.01
CA ARG A 168 -5.62 6.80 -17.08
C ARG A 168 -6.56 7.97 -17.34
N MET A 169 -6.20 9.15 -16.84
CA MET A 169 -6.96 10.39 -17.04
C MET A 169 -6.06 11.51 -17.57
N PRO A 170 -5.85 11.57 -18.89
CA PRO A 170 -5.08 12.64 -19.49
C PRO A 170 -5.70 14.01 -19.18
N ARG A 171 -4.93 14.87 -18.51
CA ARG A 171 -5.31 16.24 -18.19
C ARG A 171 -4.11 17.18 -18.34
N LYS A 172 -4.39 18.49 -18.36
CA LYS A 172 -3.32 19.50 -18.41
C LYS A 172 -2.49 19.43 -17.12
N LEU A 173 -1.20 19.15 -17.27
CA LEU A 173 -0.26 19.21 -16.17
C LEU A 173 -0.01 20.68 -15.78
N LYS A 174 -0.22 21.00 -14.50
CA LYS A 174 0.13 22.31 -13.94
C LYS A 174 1.66 22.38 -13.76
N PRO A 175 2.33 23.49 -14.12
CA PRO A 175 3.78 23.62 -13.92
C PRO A 175 4.23 23.34 -12.48
N GLN A 176 3.47 23.81 -11.49
CA GLN A 176 3.77 23.61 -10.06
C GLN A 176 3.75 22.13 -9.67
N LEU A 177 2.82 21.34 -10.23
CA LEU A 177 2.77 19.91 -10.00
C LEU A 177 4.01 19.23 -10.62
N TRP A 178 4.44 19.65 -11.82
CA TRP A 178 5.67 19.11 -12.39
C TRP A 178 6.91 19.46 -11.56
N ASP A 179 7.02 20.70 -11.08
CA ASP A 179 8.14 21.11 -10.22
C ASP A 179 8.22 20.27 -8.96
N LEU A 180 7.07 19.94 -8.36
CA LEU A 180 6.99 18.98 -7.26
C LEU A 180 7.51 17.60 -7.68
N LEU A 181 6.94 16.98 -8.72
CA LEU A 181 7.33 15.63 -9.15
C LEU A 181 8.82 15.55 -9.50
N ARG A 182 9.35 16.57 -10.19
CA ARG A 182 10.78 16.72 -10.48
C ARG A 182 11.61 16.77 -9.21
N SER A 183 11.18 17.54 -8.19
CA SER A 183 11.86 17.59 -6.89
C SER A 183 11.84 16.22 -6.18
N LEU A 184 10.75 15.47 -6.25
CA LEU A 184 10.67 14.12 -5.67
C LEU A 184 11.57 13.13 -6.39
N ALA A 185 11.67 13.22 -7.72
CA ALA A 185 12.58 12.41 -8.51
C ALA A 185 14.05 12.73 -8.16
N ASP A 186 14.39 14.01 -8.00
CA ASP A 186 15.72 14.44 -7.56
C ASP A 186 16.06 13.92 -6.15
N ARG A 187 15.09 13.94 -5.23
CA ARG A 187 15.25 13.40 -3.86
C ARG A 187 15.44 11.89 -3.88
N ALA A 188 14.65 11.16 -4.68
CA ALA A 188 14.81 9.71 -4.85
C ALA A 188 16.19 9.38 -5.45
N ALA A 189 16.63 10.10 -6.48
CA ALA A 189 17.93 9.89 -7.12
C ALA A 189 19.11 10.15 -6.17
N LYS A 190 19.03 11.18 -5.32
CA LYS A 190 20.11 11.54 -4.39
C LYS A 190 20.11 10.68 -3.12
N GLY A 191 18.94 10.45 -2.53
CA GLY A 191 18.77 9.89 -1.20
C GLY A 191 18.59 8.36 -1.15
N TRP A 192 18.52 7.65 -2.29
CA TRP A 192 18.22 6.22 -2.25
C TRP A 192 19.20 5.38 -1.41
N ARG A 193 20.43 5.83 -1.20
CA ARG A 193 21.43 5.14 -0.37
C ARG A 193 21.25 5.33 1.13
N GLU A 194 20.43 6.28 1.55
CA GLU A 194 20.17 6.58 2.97
C GLU A 194 19.43 5.42 3.62
N ASP A 195 19.78 5.08 4.86
CA ASP A 195 19.00 4.12 5.64
C ASP A 195 17.65 4.74 6.06
N ASP A 196 16.59 3.94 6.11
CA ASP A 196 15.23 4.39 6.41
C ASP A 196 14.47 3.36 7.28
N HIS A 197 13.16 3.53 7.48
CA HIS A 197 12.36 2.65 8.35
C HIS A 197 11.48 1.64 7.60
N GLY A 198 11.62 1.55 6.27
CA GLY A 198 10.88 0.61 5.44
C GLY A 198 9.35 0.84 5.46
N PRO A 199 8.57 -0.04 4.81
CA PRO A 199 7.12 0.12 4.71
C PRO A 199 6.35 -0.20 6.00
N TRP A 200 6.99 -0.88 6.95
CA TRP A 200 6.34 -1.40 8.16
C TRP A 200 6.54 -0.55 9.41
N GLU A 201 7.25 0.57 9.30
CA GLU A 201 7.41 1.54 10.39
C GLU A 201 7.99 0.92 11.67
N ILE A 202 8.92 -0.03 11.49
CA ILE A 202 9.53 -0.80 12.58
C ILE A 202 10.14 0.15 13.61
N ARG A 203 9.90 -0.12 14.90
CA ARG A 203 10.42 0.65 16.04
C ARG A 203 11.87 0.27 16.35
N GLY A 204 12.74 0.39 15.35
CA GLY A 204 14.15 0.04 15.40
C GLY A 204 15.01 1.07 14.66
N PRO A 205 16.34 0.85 14.61
CA PRO A 205 17.22 1.73 13.85
C PRO A 205 16.89 1.68 12.36
N ALA A 206 17.17 2.79 11.67
CA ALA A 206 17.10 2.84 10.22
C ALA A 206 18.02 1.76 9.59
N GLN A 207 17.60 1.18 8.47
CA GLN A 207 18.31 0.13 7.74
C GLN A 207 18.21 0.34 6.22
N PRO A 208 19.05 -0.31 5.39
CA PRO A 208 18.97 -0.23 3.94
C PRO A 208 17.86 -1.16 3.40
N TYR A 209 16.60 -0.84 3.67
CA TYR A 209 15.45 -1.67 3.27
C TYR A 209 15.36 -1.81 1.75
N LEU A 210 15.18 -3.05 1.28
CA LEU A 210 15.06 -3.36 -0.14
C LEU A 210 13.83 -2.68 -0.75
N TYR A 211 12.70 -2.76 -0.05
CA TYR A 211 11.44 -2.16 -0.47
C TYR A 211 11.61 -0.66 -0.78
N SER A 212 12.32 0.05 0.08
CA SER A 212 12.54 1.48 -0.08
C SER A 212 13.38 1.80 -1.30
N LYS A 213 14.39 0.98 -1.58
CA LYS A 213 15.24 1.14 -2.76
C LYS A 213 14.46 0.84 -4.03
N LEU A 214 13.62 -0.21 -3.98
CA LEU A 214 12.71 -0.57 -5.04
C LEU A 214 11.77 0.59 -5.38
N TYR A 215 11.18 1.27 -4.40
CA TYR A 215 10.30 2.40 -4.69
C TYR A 215 11.03 3.67 -5.15
N CYS A 216 12.27 3.91 -4.73
CA CYS A 216 13.11 4.92 -5.39
C CYS A 216 13.31 4.57 -6.88
N TRP A 217 13.58 3.29 -7.22
CA TRP A 217 13.68 2.84 -8.62
C TRP A 217 12.37 3.07 -9.39
N VAL A 218 11.22 2.71 -8.79
CA VAL A 218 9.89 2.95 -9.40
C VAL A 218 9.71 4.43 -9.67
N GLY A 219 9.94 5.29 -8.67
CA GLY A 219 9.79 6.73 -8.81
C GLY A 219 10.60 7.30 -9.96
N LEU A 220 11.88 6.90 -10.08
CA LEU A 220 12.73 7.34 -11.18
C LEU A 220 12.27 6.82 -12.54
N ASP A 221 11.89 5.53 -12.64
CA ASP A 221 11.36 4.97 -13.88
C ASP A 221 10.10 5.71 -14.36
N ARG A 222 9.16 6.00 -13.44
CA ARG A 222 7.94 6.76 -13.75
C ARG A 222 8.25 8.20 -14.13
N ALA A 223 9.14 8.89 -13.40
CA ALA A 223 9.53 10.27 -13.68
C ALA A 223 10.18 10.41 -15.07
N ILE A 224 11.08 9.49 -15.44
CA ILE A 224 11.74 9.48 -16.75
C ILE A 224 10.71 9.32 -17.87
N ARG A 225 9.85 8.29 -17.78
CA ARG A 225 8.81 8.04 -18.80
C ARG A 225 7.86 9.22 -18.94
N PHE A 226 7.43 9.77 -17.81
CA PHE A 226 6.51 10.90 -17.78
C PHE A 226 7.12 12.16 -18.40
N ALA A 227 8.37 12.49 -18.04
CA ALA A 227 9.09 13.62 -18.63
C ALA A 227 9.30 13.47 -20.14
N GLU A 228 9.65 12.27 -20.62
CA GLU A 228 9.82 11.99 -22.04
C GLU A 228 8.50 12.12 -22.82
N LYS A 229 7.43 11.50 -22.32
CA LYS A 229 6.09 11.53 -22.93
C LYS A 229 5.54 12.94 -23.06
N HIS A 230 5.73 13.77 -22.03
CA HIS A 230 5.18 15.13 -21.97
C HIS A 230 6.17 16.23 -22.35
N ARG A 231 7.40 15.88 -22.75
CA ARG A 231 8.48 16.81 -23.12
C ARG A 231 8.77 17.84 -22.02
N LEU A 232 8.91 17.35 -20.79
CA LEU A 232 9.13 18.17 -19.60
C LEU A 232 10.63 18.23 -19.25
N ASP A 233 11.04 19.33 -18.62
CA ASP A 233 12.41 19.54 -18.16
C ASP A 233 12.74 18.69 -16.93
N GLY A 234 13.99 18.24 -16.81
CA GLY A 234 14.50 17.47 -15.68
C GLY A 234 15.85 16.84 -16.01
N ASP A 235 16.64 16.49 -14.99
CA ASP A 235 17.95 15.84 -15.16
C ASP A 235 17.79 14.34 -15.46
N ARG A 236 17.24 14.05 -16.64
CA ARG A 236 16.85 12.70 -17.07
C ARG A 236 18.05 11.76 -17.16
N GLU A 237 19.23 12.27 -17.51
CA GLU A 237 20.43 11.44 -17.60
C GLU A 237 20.90 11.02 -16.19
N TYR A 238 20.88 11.93 -15.22
CA TYR A 238 21.15 11.59 -13.82
C TYR A 238 20.12 10.60 -13.26
N TRP A 239 18.83 10.82 -13.54
CA TRP A 239 17.77 9.89 -13.10
C TRP A 239 17.94 8.49 -13.70
N LYS A 240 18.27 8.39 -14.99
CA LYS A 240 18.56 7.11 -15.66
C LYS A 240 19.74 6.40 -15.00
N GLN A 241 20.83 7.12 -14.76
CA GLN A 241 22.02 6.58 -14.09
C GLN A 241 21.67 6.03 -12.69
N GLN A 242 20.96 6.81 -11.86
CA GLN A 242 20.61 6.37 -10.51
C GLN A 242 19.60 5.22 -10.53
N ARG A 243 18.61 5.22 -11.44
CA ARG A 243 17.68 4.10 -11.61
C ARG A 243 18.44 2.81 -11.94
N ASP A 244 19.37 2.87 -12.89
CA ASP A 244 20.12 1.68 -13.31
C ASP A 244 21.05 1.17 -12.19
N GLU A 245 21.68 2.09 -11.45
CA GLU A 245 22.50 1.73 -10.28
C GLU A 245 21.69 1.10 -9.13
N ILE A 246 20.49 1.62 -8.84
CA ILE A 246 19.57 1.01 -7.86
C ILE A 246 19.22 -0.41 -8.32
N ARG A 247 18.92 -0.59 -9.61
CA ARG A 247 18.59 -1.91 -10.16
C ARG A 247 19.73 -2.90 -9.93
N ASP A 248 20.95 -2.53 -10.31
CA ASP A 248 22.12 -3.38 -10.14
C ASP A 248 22.38 -3.70 -8.66
N THR A 249 22.17 -2.72 -7.78
CA THR A 249 22.31 -2.89 -6.33
C THR A 249 21.29 -3.88 -5.76
N ILE A 250 20.00 -3.75 -6.11
CA ILE A 250 18.95 -4.68 -5.66
C ILE A 250 19.23 -6.10 -6.17
N LEU A 251 19.65 -6.25 -7.43
CA LEU A 251 19.90 -7.58 -8.00
C LEU A 251 21.15 -8.25 -7.41
N SER A 252 22.17 -7.47 -7.04
CA SER A 252 23.43 -8.00 -6.49
C SER A 252 23.40 -8.20 -4.97
N ARG A 253 22.72 -7.33 -4.22
CA ARG A 253 22.71 -7.33 -2.76
C ARG A 253 21.37 -7.67 -2.13
N GLY A 254 20.27 -7.60 -2.89
CA GLY A 254 18.94 -7.86 -2.37
C GLY A 254 18.53 -9.34 -2.41
N PHE A 255 19.15 -10.15 -3.27
CA PHE A 255 18.86 -11.59 -3.36
C PHE A 255 19.88 -12.41 -2.58
N HIS A 256 19.42 -13.21 -1.63
CA HIS A 256 20.27 -14.08 -0.83
C HIS A 256 20.33 -15.50 -1.44
N PRO A 257 21.48 -15.96 -1.99
CA PRO A 257 21.56 -17.22 -2.73
C PRO A 257 21.21 -18.46 -1.89
N SER A 258 21.67 -18.54 -0.64
CA SER A 258 21.40 -19.70 0.23
C SER A 258 19.93 -19.81 0.65
N LEU A 259 19.27 -18.69 0.93
CA LEU A 259 17.83 -18.65 1.21
C LEU A 259 16.98 -18.81 -0.06
N ARG A 260 17.58 -18.56 -1.23
CA ARG A 260 16.93 -18.50 -2.54
C ARG A 260 15.77 -17.51 -2.56
N ALA A 261 15.95 -16.36 -1.92
CA ALA A 261 14.92 -15.34 -1.82
C ALA A 261 15.51 -13.93 -1.79
N PHE A 262 14.73 -12.96 -2.24
CA PHE A 262 14.96 -11.57 -1.87
C PHE A 262 14.72 -11.39 -0.37
N THR A 263 15.55 -10.56 0.27
CA THR A 263 15.54 -10.32 1.71
C THR A 263 15.06 -8.90 2.05
N GLU A 264 14.72 -8.70 3.32
CA GLU A 264 14.19 -7.44 3.87
C GLU A 264 15.09 -6.23 3.59
N THR A 265 16.40 -6.41 3.77
CA THR A 265 17.42 -5.36 3.65
C THR A 265 18.54 -5.77 2.70
N LEU A 266 19.21 -4.78 2.09
CA LEU A 266 20.32 -5.03 1.18
C LEU A 266 21.54 -5.63 1.89
N GLY A 267 21.85 -6.89 1.59
CA GLY A 267 22.92 -7.66 2.22
C GLY A 267 22.50 -8.38 3.52
N GLY A 268 21.23 -8.31 3.90
CA GLY A 268 20.67 -9.04 5.03
C GLY A 268 20.19 -10.45 4.66
N ASP A 269 19.81 -11.22 5.68
CA ASP A 269 19.35 -12.62 5.60
C ASP A 269 17.94 -12.83 6.18
N ARG A 270 17.23 -11.74 6.50
CA ARG A 270 15.87 -11.79 7.01
C ARG A 270 14.84 -11.79 5.88
N LEU A 271 13.82 -12.62 6.01
CA LEU A 271 12.70 -12.68 5.07
C LEU A 271 11.64 -11.65 5.44
N ASP A 272 11.08 -11.00 4.43
CA ASP A 272 9.99 -10.03 4.58
C ASP A 272 9.05 -10.09 3.36
N ALA A 273 7.75 -9.99 3.57
CA ALA A 273 6.74 -10.09 2.53
C ALA A 273 6.72 -8.89 1.56
N SER A 274 7.31 -7.74 1.92
CA SER A 274 7.40 -6.55 1.08
C SER A 274 8.18 -6.77 -0.22
N VAL A 275 9.08 -7.77 -0.26
CA VAL A 275 9.80 -8.14 -1.49
C VAL A 275 8.88 -8.71 -2.57
N LEU A 276 7.65 -9.12 -2.21
CA LEU A 276 6.59 -9.46 -3.18
C LEU A 276 6.19 -8.27 -4.06
N SER A 277 6.61 -7.04 -3.72
CA SER A 277 6.43 -5.85 -4.56
C SER A 277 7.33 -5.85 -5.80
N ILE A 278 8.38 -6.68 -5.84
CA ILE A 278 9.34 -6.74 -6.96
C ILE A 278 8.62 -7.00 -8.30
N PRO A 279 7.86 -8.09 -8.48
CA PRO A 279 7.15 -8.29 -9.73
C PRO A 279 5.93 -7.38 -9.88
N LEU A 280 5.29 -6.96 -8.78
CA LEU A 280 4.10 -6.10 -8.81
C LEU A 280 4.40 -4.68 -9.34
N THR A 281 5.65 -4.24 -9.28
CA THR A 281 6.10 -2.93 -9.79
C THR A 281 6.71 -3.02 -11.20
N GLY A 282 6.82 -4.24 -11.76
CA GLY A 282 7.48 -4.51 -13.03
C GLY A 282 9.01 -4.50 -12.97
N PHE A 283 9.61 -4.56 -11.77
CA PHE A 283 11.07 -4.60 -11.61
C PHE A 283 11.68 -5.88 -12.18
N LEU A 284 11.04 -7.03 -11.92
CA LEU A 284 11.32 -8.32 -12.54
C LEU A 284 10.02 -8.98 -13.04
N PRO A 285 10.09 -9.81 -14.09
CA PRO A 285 8.97 -10.67 -14.49
C PRO A 285 8.53 -11.61 -13.36
N GLY A 286 7.25 -11.97 -13.33
CA GLY A 286 6.70 -12.91 -12.35
C GLY A 286 7.25 -14.34 -12.47
N ASP A 287 7.72 -14.71 -13.66
CA ASP A 287 8.35 -16.00 -13.97
C ASP A 287 9.89 -15.97 -13.84
N ASP A 288 10.49 -14.85 -13.40
CA ASP A 288 11.92 -14.81 -13.11
C ASP A 288 12.26 -15.86 -12.02
N PRO A 289 13.29 -16.70 -12.22
CA PRO A 289 13.63 -17.76 -11.27
C PRO A 289 13.85 -17.28 -9.83
N ARG A 290 14.33 -16.04 -9.64
CA ARG A 290 14.51 -15.43 -8.31
C ARG A 290 13.19 -15.04 -7.68
N VAL A 291 12.22 -14.58 -8.48
CA VAL A 291 10.86 -14.26 -8.02
C VAL A 291 10.15 -15.54 -7.61
N VAL A 292 10.16 -16.56 -8.49
CA VAL A 292 9.54 -17.87 -8.21
C VAL A 292 10.15 -18.51 -6.95
N SER A 293 11.47 -18.49 -6.80
CA SER A 293 12.10 -19.05 -5.60
C SER A 293 11.77 -18.25 -4.34
N THR A 294 11.66 -16.92 -4.44
CA THR A 294 11.23 -16.06 -3.34
C THR A 294 9.81 -16.40 -2.90
N ILE A 295 8.87 -16.55 -3.84
CA ILE A 295 7.48 -16.94 -3.57
C ILE A 295 7.45 -18.24 -2.74
N GLU A 296 8.14 -19.28 -3.20
CA GLU A 296 8.17 -20.58 -2.49
C GLU A 296 8.83 -20.49 -1.11
N THR A 297 9.93 -19.73 -0.99
CA THR A 297 10.59 -19.51 0.30
C THR A 297 9.69 -18.76 1.29
N LEU A 298 8.99 -17.70 0.85
CA LEU A 298 8.07 -16.96 1.72
C LEU A 298 6.83 -17.78 2.10
N LYS A 299 6.22 -18.52 1.14
CA LYS A 299 5.12 -19.46 1.42
C LYS A 299 5.51 -20.43 2.54
N LYS A 300 6.71 -21.02 2.47
CA LYS A 300 7.17 -21.99 3.47
C LYS A 300 7.44 -21.36 4.85
N ASN A 301 8.06 -20.18 4.89
CA ASN A 301 8.64 -19.66 6.13
C ASN A 301 7.82 -18.53 6.77
N LEU A 302 7.07 -17.76 5.98
CA LEU A 302 6.27 -16.61 6.42
C LEU A 302 4.77 -16.83 6.29
N SER A 303 4.28 -18.04 6.00
CA SER A 303 2.83 -18.31 6.01
C SER A 303 2.38 -19.26 7.11
N SER A 304 1.11 -19.18 7.46
CA SER A 304 0.38 -20.14 8.28
C SER A 304 -1.03 -20.27 7.70
N ASN A 305 -1.43 -21.46 7.26
CA ASN A 305 -2.75 -21.71 6.67
C ASN A 305 -3.13 -20.70 5.55
N ARG A 306 -2.22 -20.40 4.60
CA ARG A 306 -2.44 -19.39 3.54
C ARG A 306 -2.72 -17.98 4.05
N LEU A 307 -2.31 -17.68 5.27
CA LEU A 307 -2.20 -16.33 5.82
C LEU A 307 -0.72 -15.96 5.88
N MET A 308 -0.37 -14.77 5.41
CA MET A 308 1.03 -14.34 5.27
C MET A 308 1.40 -13.33 6.36
N TYR A 309 2.51 -13.56 7.04
CA TYR A 309 3.11 -12.60 7.97
C TYR A 309 3.92 -11.55 7.20
N ARG A 310 4.05 -10.33 7.75
CA ARG A 310 5.01 -9.33 7.23
C ARG A 310 6.43 -9.86 7.31
N TYR A 311 6.81 -10.28 8.52
CA TYR A 311 8.07 -10.91 8.89
C TYR A 311 7.85 -11.72 10.18
N ARG A 312 8.88 -12.42 10.68
CA ARG A 312 8.81 -13.22 11.92
C ARG A 312 9.95 -12.97 12.91
N HIS A 313 10.81 -11.99 12.65
CA HIS A 313 11.88 -11.61 13.58
C HIS A 313 11.40 -10.58 14.61
N ASP A 314 12.23 -10.33 15.61
CA ASP A 314 12.05 -9.24 16.58
C ASP A 314 12.14 -7.88 15.87
N ASP A 315 11.16 -7.02 16.13
CA ASP A 315 10.98 -5.68 15.57
C ASP A 315 11.05 -4.58 16.65
N GLY A 316 11.49 -4.93 17.86
CA GLY A 316 11.60 -4.02 18.99
C GLY A 316 10.30 -3.84 19.78
N LEU A 317 9.24 -4.59 19.46
CA LEU A 317 7.96 -4.54 20.18
C LEU A 317 7.61 -5.87 20.85
N PRO A 318 7.11 -5.85 22.10
CA PRO A 318 6.71 -7.05 22.81
C PRO A 318 5.51 -7.75 22.15
N GLY A 319 5.37 -9.04 22.41
CA GLY A 319 4.28 -9.88 21.91
C GLY A 319 4.61 -10.55 20.58
N HIS A 320 3.58 -11.07 19.90
CA HIS A 320 3.69 -11.63 18.56
C HIS A 320 2.79 -10.86 17.60
N ASP A 321 3.22 -10.77 16.35
CA ASP A 321 2.39 -10.24 15.27
C ASP A 321 1.48 -11.35 14.72
N ASN A 322 0.39 -10.97 14.06
CA ASN A 322 -0.46 -11.90 13.31
C ASN A 322 -0.23 -11.72 11.79
N PRO A 323 -0.63 -12.71 10.97
CA PRO A 323 -0.68 -12.54 9.53
C PRO A 323 -1.39 -11.25 9.12
N PHE A 324 -0.77 -10.53 8.20
CA PHE A 324 -1.23 -9.24 7.70
C PHE A 324 -1.95 -9.45 6.37
N SER A 325 -3.24 -9.10 6.31
CA SER A 325 -4.12 -9.48 5.21
C SER A 325 -3.63 -9.01 3.84
N LEU A 326 -3.05 -7.80 3.76
CA LEU A 326 -2.42 -7.29 2.52
C LEU A 326 -1.33 -8.21 1.99
N CYS A 327 -0.47 -8.75 2.86
CA CYS A 327 0.61 -9.65 2.45
C CYS A 327 0.06 -10.95 1.84
N GLY A 328 -1.10 -11.41 2.32
CA GLY A 328 -1.82 -12.53 1.71
C GLY A 328 -2.28 -12.20 0.29
N PHE A 329 -2.86 -11.02 0.07
CA PHE A 329 -3.26 -10.58 -1.26
C PHE A 329 -2.07 -10.28 -2.19
N TRP A 330 -0.95 -9.81 -1.66
CA TRP A 330 0.31 -9.73 -2.42
C TRP A 330 0.79 -11.10 -2.87
N MET A 331 0.66 -12.12 -2.02
CA MET A 331 0.96 -13.51 -2.40
C MET A 331 0.03 -13.99 -3.52
N VAL A 332 -1.29 -13.72 -3.45
CA VAL A 332 -2.23 -14.02 -4.55
C VAL A 332 -1.76 -13.43 -5.87
N MET A 333 -1.44 -12.12 -5.91
CA MET A 333 -0.99 -11.46 -7.13
C MET A 333 0.32 -12.05 -7.66
N ASN A 334 1.26 -12.38 -6.77
CA ASN A 334 2.53 -12.99 -7.15
C ASN A 334 2.35 -14.42 -7.70
N LEU A 335 1.46 -15.21 -7.12
CA LEU A 335 1.08 -16.53 -7.64
C LEU A 335 0.49 -16.41 -9.05
N VAL A 336 -0.37 -15.41 -9.28
CA VAL A 336 -0.90 -15.14 -10.62
C VAL A 336 0.23 -14.81 -11.61
N LEU A 337 1.12 -13.89 -11.25
CA LEU A 337 2.24 -13.47 -12.10
C LEU A 337 3.24 -14.60 -12.37
N ALA A 338 3.37 -15.57 -11.45
CA ALA A 338 4.17 -16.78 -11.63
C ALA A 338 3.43 -17.91 -12.38
N GLY A 339 2.20 -17.68 -12.86
CA GLY A 339 1.38 -18.67 -13.58
C GLY A 339 0.71 -19.72 -12.69
N GLN A 340 0.77 -19.60 -11.36
CA GLN A 340 0.15 -20.52 -10.40
C GLN A 340 -1.30 -20.13 -10.08
N ILE A 341 -2.15 -20.04 -11.12
CA ILE A 341 -3.50 -19.42 -11.02
C ILE A 341 -4.44 -20.19 -10.07
N ASP A 342 -4.46 -21.52 -10.13
CA ASP A 342 -5.34 -22.33 -9.27
C ASP A 342 -4.98 -22.18 -7.79
N GLU A 343 -3.69 -22.10 -7.50
CA GLU A 343 -3.25 -21.84 -6.13
C GLU A 343 -3.61 -20.41 -5.70
N ALA A 344 -3.43 -19.42 -6.58
CA ALA A 344 -3.83 -18.04 -6.32
C ALA A 344 -5.32 -17.91 -5.95
N LYS A 345 -6.21 -18.62 -6.67
CA LYS A 345 -7.65 -18.67 -6.36
C LYS A 345 -7.90 -19.25 -4.97
N GLN A 346 -7.21 -20.33 -4.60
CA GLN A 346 -7.33 -20.93 -3.26
C GLN A 346 -6.88 -19.97 -2.15
N TRP A 347 -5.79 -19.22 -2.35
CA TRP A 347 -5.37 -18.18 -1.40
C TRP A 347 -6.41 -17.06 -1.32
N PHE A 348 -6.91 -16.58 -2.47
CA PHE A 348 -7.88 -15.49 -2.53
C PHE A 348 -9.20 -15.85 -1.82
N ASP A 349 -9.78 -17.01 -2.14
CA ASP A 349 -11.02 -17.46 -1.52
C ASP A 349 -10.85 -17.73 -0.03
N HIS A 350 -9.69 -18.26 0.39
CA HIS A 350 -9.40 -18.44 1.81
C HIS A 350 -9.33 -17.09 2.54
N LEU A 351 -8.59 -16.11 2.02
CA LEU A 351 -8.51 -14.77 2.62
C LEU A 351 -9.89 -14.10 2.69
N CYS A 352 -10.68 -14.17 1.62
CA CYS A 352 -12.02 -13.60 1.58
C CYS A 352 -13.01 -14.30 2.54
N SER A 353 -12.74 -15.54 2.95
CA SER A 353 -13.61 -16.27 3.89
C SER A 353 -13.61 -15.68 5.31
N PHE A 354 -12.62 -14.84 5.65
CA PHE A 354 -12.55 -14.15 6.94
C PHE A 354 -13.31 -12.82 6.99
N ALA A 355 -13.84 -12.35 5.85
CA ALA A 355 -14.67 -11.15 5.84
C ALA A 355 -15.92 -11.35 6.71
N ASN A 356 -16.36 -10.31 7.41
CA ASN A 356 -17.55 -10.38 8.24
C ASN A 356 -18.84 -10.51 7.40
N ASP A 357 -19.99 -10.51 8.08
CA ASP A 357 -21.34 -10.62 7.49
C ASP A 357 -21.68 -9.56 6.43
N VAL A 358 -20.99 -8.42 6.45
CA VAL A 358 -21.14 -7.34 5.46
C VAL A 358 -19.93 -7.19 4.53
N GLY A 359 -19.01 -8.16 4.54
CA GLY A 359 -17.87 -8.23 3.63
C GLY A 359 -16.68 -7.32 3.99
N LEU A 360 -16.56 -6.92 5.25
CA LEU A 360 -15.48 -6.08 5.76
C LEU A 360 -14.35 -6.91 6.39
N MET A 361 -13.12 -6.44 6.24
CA MET A 361 -11.92 -7.10 6.76
C MET A 361 -11.04 -6.13 7.57
N SER A 362 -10.33 -6.66 8.56
CA SER A 362 -9.35 -5.92 9.35
C SER A 362 -7.93 -6.07 8.79
N GLU A 363 -7.00 -5.36 9.40
CA GLU A 363 -5.57 -5.42 9.11
C GLU A 363 -4.97 -6.83 9.20
N GLN A 364 -5.26 -7.53 10.29
CA GLN A 364 -4.66 -8.83 10.61
C GLN A 364 -5.71 -9.88 10.90
N ILE A 365 -5.34 -11.15 10.74
CA ILE A 365 -6.19 -12.31 11.03
C ILE A 365 -5.44 -13.24 11.98
N ASP A 366 -6.04 -13.58 13.13
CA ASP A 366 -5.49 -14.63 13.99
C ASP A 366 -5.53 -15.98 13.25
N PRO A 367 -4.39 -16.64 12.99
CA PRO A 367 -4.34 -17.86 12.20
C PRO A 367 -4.94 -19.08 12.91
N LYS A 368 -5.19 -18.99 14.22
CA LYS A 368 -5.80 -20.07 15.02
C LYS A 368 -7.30 -19.93 15.11
N SER A 369 -7.80 -18.73 15.43
CA SER A 369 -9.22 -18.49 15.66
C SER A 369 -9.96 -17.96 14.43
N GLY A 370 -9.24 -17.38 13.46
CA GLY A 370 -9.83 -16.63 12.35
C GLY A 370 -10.35 -15.25 12.75
N MET A 371 -10.08 -14.78 13.98
CA MET A 371 -10.52 -13.48 14.45
C MET A 371 -9.86 -12.35 13.65
N LEU A 372 -10.68 -11.40 13.22
CA LEU A 372 -10.23 -10.12 12.65
C LEU A 372 -9.61 -9.25 13.76
N LEU A 373 -8.34 -8.87 13.60
CA LEU A 373 -7.53 -8.10 14.53
C LEU A 373 -6.94 -6.84 13.87
N GLY A 374 -6.51 -5.88 14.69
CA GLY A 374 -6.01 -4.59 14.24
C GLY A 374 -7.13 -3.66 13.77
N ASN A 375 -6.76 -2.59 13.08
CA ASN A 375 -7.72 -1.57 12.62
C ASN A 375 -8.75 -2.12 11.62
N PHE A 376 -9.96 -1.53 11.60
CA PHE A 376 -11.13 -2.09 10.90
C PHE A 376 -12.16 -1.03 10.45
N PRO A 377 -12.77 -1.16 9.25
CA PRO A 377 -12.23 -1.89 8.12
C PRO A 377 -10.93 -1.23 7.66
N GLN A 378 -9.99 -2.02 7.14
CA GLN A 378 -8.65 -1.51 6.85
C GLN A 378 -8.43 -1.32 5.34
N GLY A 379 -7.97 -0.14 4.95
CA GLY A 379 -7.87 0.28 3.55
C GLY A 379 -6.89 -0.56 2.73
N PHE A 380 -5.73 -0.91 3.29
CA PHE A 380 -4.76 -1.79 2.63
C PHE A 380 -5.32 -3.18 2.29
N THR A 381 -6.17 -3.73 3.14
CA THR A 381 -6.75 -5.05 2.99
C THR A 381 -7.76 -5.04 1.86
N HIS A 382 -8.63 -4.03 1.85
CA HIS A 382 -9.62 -3.86 0.80
C HIS A 382 -9.00 -3.48 -0.56
N LEU A 383 -7.91 -2.67 -0.60
CA LEU A 383 -7.20 -2.44 -1.85
C LEU A 383 -6.44 -3.68 -2.31
N GLY A 384 -5.88 -4.47 -1.39
CA GLY A 384 -5.22 -5.74 -1.68
C GLY A 384 -6.20 -6.73 -2.33
N LEU A 385 -7.41 -6.85 -1.78
CA LEU A 385 -8.49 -7.67 -2.34
C LEU A 385 -8.83 -7.22 -3.77
N ILE A 386 -9.05 -5.93 -3.99
CA ILE A 386 -9.38 -5.39 -5.32
C ILE A 386 -8.27 -5.73 -6.33
N ARG A 387 -7.01 -5.42 -5.99
CA ARG A 387 -5.87 -5.65 -6.88
C ARG A 387 -5.68 -7.14 -7.18
N ALA A 388 -5.86 -8.01 -6.19
CA ALA A 388 -5.79 -9.46 -6.38
C ALA A 388 -6.91 -9.98 -7.30
N ALA A 389 -8.14 -9.49 -7.13
CA ALA A 389 -9.26 -9.84 -8.01
C ALA A 389 -9.05 -9.38 -9.47
N LEU A 390 -8.41 -8.22 -9.67
CA LEU A 390 -8.03 -7.71 -10.99
C LEU A 390 -6.95 -8.58 -11.64
N HIS A 391 -5.94 -9.03 -10.89
CA HIS A 391 -4.93 -9.95 -11.41
C HIS A 391 -5.53 -11.30 -11.81
N LEU A 392 -6.43 -11.85 -10.98
CA LEU A 392 -7.13 -13.09 -11.29
C LEU A 392 -8.01 -12.95 -12.54
N ARG A 393 -8.71 -11.82 -12.70
CA ARG A 393 -9.51 -11.53 -13.89
C ARG A 393 -8.63 -11.46 -15.15
N ALA A 394 -7.51 -10.73 -15.09
CA ALA A 394 -6.60 -10.61 -16.22
C ALA A 394 -6.05 -11.97 -16.69
N ALA A 395 -5.74 -12.87 -15.74
CA ALA A 395 -5.26 -14.21 -16.05
C ALA A 395 -6.31 -15.09 -16.76
N GLU A 396 -7.60 -14.89 -16.48
CA GLU A 396 -8.70 -15.62 -17.15
C GLU A 396 -8.84 -15.20 -18.63
N ASP A 397 -8.50 -13.96 -18.97
CA ASP A 397 -8.53 -13.45 -20.35
C ASP A 397 -7.26 -13.82 -21.15
N GLY A 398 -6.36 -14.64 -20.59
CA GLY A 398 -5.06 -14.97 -21.19
C GLY A 398 -4.07 -13.82 -21.17
N GLY A 399 -4.39 -12.72 -20.47
CA GLY A 399 -3.52 -11.58 -20.28
C GLY A 399 -2.60 -11.80 -19.08
N THR A 400 -1.29 -11.88 -19.30
CA THR A 400 -0.35 -11.52 -18.25
C THR A 400 -0.61 -10.04 -17.91
N GLY A 401 -1.13 -9.76 -16.71
CA GLY A 401 -1.68 -8.47 -16.28
C GLY A 401 -0.99 -7.23 -16.87
N SER A 402 -1.80 -6.27 -17.32
CA SER A 402 -1.33 -5.07 -18.02
C SER A 402 -0.28 -4.31 -17.20
N LYS A 403 0.82 -3.97 -17.90
CA LYS A 403 2.06 -3.36 -17.39
C LYS A 403 1.88 -1.96 -16.81
#